data_AF-A0A971XFW3-F1
#
_entry.id   AF-A0A971XFW3-F1
#
_cell.length_a   1.000
_cell.length_b   1.000
_cell.length_c   1.000
_cell.angle_alpha   90.00
_cell.angle_beta   90.00
_cell.angle_gamma   90.00
#
_symmetry.space_group_name_H-M   'P 1'
#
loop_
_entity.id
_entity.type
_entity.pdbx_description
1 polymer ?
#
loop_
_entity_poly.entity_id
_entity_poly.type
_entity_poly.pdbx_seq_one_letter_code
_entity_poly.pdbx_strand_id
1 'polypeptide(L)' 'MKIAIPLENGVLSQHFGHCQTFAIVNVENDTITEIKEIVPPDH' A
#
# COMPACT_ATOMS: atom_id res chain seq x y z
N MET A 1 9.34 -8.47 5.99
CA MET A 1 8.01 -8.71 5.35
C MET A 1 7.64 -7.48 4.53
N LYS A 2 6.97 -7.65 3.39
CA LYS A 2 6.39 -6.53 2.62
C LYS A 2 4.88 -6.66 2.55
N ILE A 3 4.17 -5.57 2.78
CA ILE A 3 2.70 -5.51 2.81
C ILE A 3 2.26 -4.41 1.85
N ALA A 4 1.31 -4.72 0.96
CA ALA A 4 0.66 -3.74 0.10
C ALA A 4 -0.76 -3.46 0.63
N ILE A 5 -1.04 -2.19 0.95
CA ILE A 5 -2.34 -1.75 1.46
C ILE A 5 -3.02 -0.90 0.39
N PRO A 6 -4.21 -1.27 -0.11
CA PRO A 6 -4.92 -0.48 -1.12
C PRO A 6 -5.49 0.77 -0.46
N LEU A 7 -5.25 1.95 -1.05
CA LEU A 7 -5.69 3.23 -0.53
C LEU A 7 -6.51 4.01 -1.55
N GLU A 8 -7.51 4.71 -1.05
CA GLU A 8 -8.29 5.71 -1.78
C GLU A 8 -8.39 6.97 -0.92
N ASN A 9 -7.94 8.11 -1.44
CA ASN A 9 -7.86 9.37 -0.67
C ASN A 9 -7.12 9.22 0.68
N GLY A 10 -6.08 8.38 0.73
CA GLY A 10 -5.28 8.14 1.95
C GLY A 10 -5.95 7.25 3.01
N VAL A 11 -7.12 6.67 2.73
CA VAL A 11 -7.79 5.70 3.62
C VAL A 11 -7.86 4.32 2.98
N LEU A 12 -8.03 3.28 3.79
CA LEU A 12 -8.12 1.89 3.32
C LEU A 12 -9.25 1.76 2.27
N SER A 13 -8.90 1.31 1.07
CA SER A 13 -9.87 1.03 0.01
C SER A 13 -10.55 -0.32 0.22
N GLN A 14 -11.83 -0.39 -0.18
CA GLN A 14 -12.62 -1.63 -0.14
C GLN A 14 -12.28 -2.60 -1.29
N HIS A 15 -11.67 -2.10 -2.36
CA HIS A 15 -11.38 -2.88 -3.56
C HIS A 15 -9.88 -2.87 -3.86
N PHE A 16 -9.23 -4.02 -3.72
CA PHE A 16 -7.78 -4.12 -3.89
C PHE A 16 -7.33 -3.77 -5.33
N GLY A 17 -8.03 -4.25 -6.36
CA GLY A 17 -7.58 -4.07 -7.76
C GLY A 17 -7.87 -2.69 -8.37
N HIS A 18 -8.62 -1.83 -7.69
CA HIS A 18 -9.17 -0.58 -8.24
C HIS A 18 -8.93 0.63 -7.31
N CYS A 19 -7.85 0.60 -6.52
CA CYS A 19 -7.50 1.70 -5.62
C CYS A 19 -6.63 2.76 -6.32
N GLN A 20 -6.58 3.96 -5.74
CA GLN A 20 -5.79 5.08 -6.30
C GLN A 20 -4.29 4.87 -6.09
N THR A 21 -3.91 4.38 -4.91
CA THR A 21 -2.52 4.08 -4.56
C THR A 21 -2.42 2.81 -3.72
N PHE A 22 -1.23 2.23 -3.68
CA PHE A 22 -0.86 1.23 -2.68
C PHE A 22 0.19 1.82 -1.76
N ALA A 23 -0.04 1.73 -0.44
CA ALA A 23 1.04 1.89 0.53
C ALA A 23 1.80 0.57 0.64
N ILE A 24 3.06 0.60 0.23
CA ILE A 24 4.02 -0.49 0.40
C ILE A 24 4.74 -0.28 1.72
N VAL A 25 4.49 -1.18 2.66
CA VAL A 25 5.06 -1.15 4.02
C VAL A 25 6.12 -2.24 4.13
N ASN A 26 7.34 -1.84 4.46
CA ASN A 26 8.41 -2.77 4.83
C ASN A 26 8.46 -2.92 6.35
N VAL A 27 8.47 -4.18 6.79
CA VAL A 27 8.56 -4.55 8.22
C VAL A 27 9.77 -5.45 8.43
N GLU A 28 10.61 -5.09 9.38
CA GLU A 28 11.78 -5.86 9.82
C GLU A 28 11.77 -5.93 11.35
N ASN A 29 11.99 -7.12 11.92
CA ASN A 29 11.98 -7.33 13.37
C ASN A 29 10.76 -6.69 14.06
N ASP A 30 9.57 -6.94 13.51
CA ASP A 30 8.27 -6.40 13.96
C ASP A 30 8.18 -4.86 13.98
N THR A 31 9.11 -4.17 13.31
CA THR A 31 9.17 -2.71 13.21
C THR A 31 8.96 -2.26 11.77
N ILE A 32 8.16 -1.21 11.57
CA ILE A 32 8.02 -0.58 10.25
C ILE A 32 9.29 0.19 9.94
N THR A 33 9.97 -0.16 8.86
CA THR A 33 11.21 0.49 8.43
C THR A 33 11.01 1.45 7.27
N GLU A 34 9.97 1.26 6.47
CA GLU A 34 9.62 2.14 5.33
C GLU A 34 8.13 2.07 5.02
N ILE A 35 7.56 3.20 4.61
CA ILE A 35 6.25 3.29 3.97
C ILE A 35 6.41 4.11 2.69
N LYS A 36 5.97 3.57 1.56
CA LYS A 36 5.97 4.26 0.27
C LYS A 36 4.64 4.09 -0.44
N GLU A 37 4.05 5.19 -0.90
CA GLU A 37 2.89 5.14 -1.77
C GLU A 37 3.31 4.98 -3.24
N ILE A 38 2.64 4.08 -3.96
CA ILE A 38 2.82 3.89 -5.40
C ILE A 38 1.45 3.91 -6.09
N VAL A 39 1.40 4.43 -7.31
CA VAL A 39 0.21 4.33 -8.17
C VAL A 39 0.23 2.94 -8.85
N PRO A 40 -0.90 2.20 -8.91
CA PRO A 40 -0.98 0.97 -9.67
C PRO A 40 -0.61 1.15 -11.14
N PRO A 41 -0.02 0.15 -11.80
CA PRO A 41 0.16 0.17 -13.24
C PRO A 41 -1.20 0.15 -13.96
N ASP A 42 -1.24 0.74 -15.17
CA ASP A 42 -2.39 0.62 -16.05
C ASP A 42 -2.67 -0.86 -16.39
N HIS A 43 -3.96 -1.18 -16.52
CA HIS A 43 -4.48 -2.53 -16.67
C HIS A 43 -4.40 -3.06 -18.11
#